data_AF-A0A7J5Y0E0-F1
#
_entry.id   AF-A0A7J5Y0E0-F1
#
_cell.length_a   1.000
_cell.length_b   1.000
_cell.length_c   1.000
_cell.angle_alpha   90.00
_cell.angle_beta   90.00
_cell.angle_gamma   90.00
#
_symmetry.space_group_name_H-M   'P 1'
#
loop_
_entity.id
_entity.type
_entity.pdbx_description
1 polymer ?
#
loop_
_entity_poly.entity_id
_entity_poly.type
_entity_poly.pdbx_seq_one_letter_code
_entity_poly.pdbx_strand_id
1 'polypeptide(L)'
;MDAVGAVVVGSSTEKVIAVGHDCRGDHPLHHAVMVCIDLVARSQAGGSYYFDQYPACTFTPPASDTFQSTPSSLPYICTGYDLYVTREPCIMCAMALVHSRIGRVFYGTASADGALGSKYKIHTQKDLNHHFEVYRGVLGDSVRI
;
A
#
# COMPACT_ATOMS: atom_id res chain seq x y z
N MET A 1 -2.80 20.38 4.30
CA MET A 1 -2.82 18.94 4.64
C MET A 1 -1.58 18.36 4.02
N ASP A 2 -0.68 17.76 4.81
CA ASP A 2 0.60 17.31 4.27
C ASP A 2 0.39 16.23 3.22
N ALA A 3 1.12 16.34 2.11
CA ALA A 3 1.06 15.36 1.04
C ALA A 3 1.46 13.98 1.57
N VAL A 4 0.81 12.92 1.10
CA VAL A 4 1.17 11.54 1.46
C VAL A 4 1.37 10.76 0.18
N GLY A 5 2.56 10.22 0.01
CA GLY A 5 2.91 9.26 -1.04
C GLY A 5 3.11 7.85 -0.48
N ALA A 6 2.83 6.85 -1.30
CA ALA A 6 3.02 5.44 -1.03
C ALA A 6 3.54 4.69 -2.28
N VAL A 7 4.35 3.66 -2.06
CA VAL A 7 4.89 2.77 -3.09
C VAL A 7 4.79 1.33 -2.61
N VAL A 8 4.27 0.45 -3.46
CA VAL A 8 4.26 -1.00 -3.22
C VAL A 8 5.33 -1.66 -4.09
N VAL A 9 6.17 -2.47 -3.45
CA VAL A 9 7.30 -3.17 -4.08
C VAL A 9 7.11 -4.67 -3.88
N GLY A 10 7.34 -5.45 -4.94
CA GLY A 10 7.35 -6.91 -4.86
C GLY A 10 8.59 -7.38 -4.11
N SER A 11 8.43 -8.01 -2.94
CA SER A 11 9.57 -8.39 -2.07
C SER A 11 10.55 -9.37 -2.75
N SER A 12 10.05 -10.27 -3.61
CA SER A 12 10.89 -11.22 -4.35
C SER A 12 11.50 -10.66 -5.64
N THR A 13 10.89 -9.64 -6.23
CA THR A 13 11.31 -9.09 -7.53
C THR A 13 12.07 -7.78 -7.41
N GLU A 14 11.98 -7.12 -6.25
CA GLU A 14 12.46 -5.75 -6.00
C GLU A 14 11.93 -4.72 -7.00
N LYS A 15 10.82 -5.05 -7.68
CA LYS A 15 10.18 -4.17 -8.66
C LYS A 15 9.06 -3.38 -8.01
N VAL A 16 8.95 -2.11 -8.41
CA VAL A 16 7.80 -1.28 -8.09
C VAL A 16 6.57 -1.86 -8.79
N ILE A 17 5.53 -2.18 -8.02
CA ILE A 17 4.27 -2.70 -8.52
C ILE A 17 3.25 -1.57 -8.66
N ALA A 18 3.22 -0.66 -7.69
CA ALA A 18 2.32 0.49 -7.71
C ALA A 18 2.96 1.70 -7.01
N VAL A 19 2.67 2.89 -7.53
CA VAL A 19 2.98 4.19 -6.93
C VAL A 19 1.67 4.95 -6.81
N GLY A 20 1.40 5.53 -5.64
CA GLY A 20 0.18 6.28 -5.40
C GLY A 20 0.41 7.41 -4.42
N HIS A 21 -0.48 8.39 -4.45
CA HIS A 21 -0.51 9.47 -3.48
C HIS A 21 -1.93 9.71 -2.97
N ASP A 22 -2.06 10.64 -2.04
CA ASP A 22 -3.33 11.09 -1.52
C ASP A 22 -4.18 11.74 -2.63
N CYS A 23 -5.33 11.15 -2.93
CA CYS A 23 -6.28 11.60 -3.94
C CYS A 23 -7.63 11.98 -3.30
N ARG A 24 -7.62 12.46 -2.03
CA ARG A 24 -8.83 12.89 -1.32
C ARG A 24 -9.56 14.08 -1.93
N GLY A 25 -8.95 14.74 -2.93
CA GLY A 25 -9.63 15.73 -3.76
C GLY A 25 -10.89 15.20 -4.42
N ASP A 26 -10.93 13.90 -4.76
CA ASP A 26 -12.13 13.29 -5.38
C ASP A 26 -13.00 12.53 -4.39
N HIS A 27 -12.38 11.77 -3.50
CA HIS A 27 -13.09 10.88 -2.60
C HIS A 27 -12.38 10.77 -1.25
N PRO A 28 -13.09 10.92 -0.13
CA PRO A 28 -12.48 11.02 1.20
C PRO A 28 -11.69 9.77 1.61
N LEU A 29 -11.96 8.61 1.02
CA LEU A 29 -11.26 7.35 1.31
C LEU A 29 -10.04 7.10 0.41
N HIS A 30 -9.75 7.96 -0.58
CA HIS A 30 -8.60 7.80 -1.48
C HIS A 30 -7.29 8.27 -0.83
N HIS A 31 -6.95 7.65 0.30
CA HIS A 31 -5.63 7.80 0.92
C HIS A 31 -4.58 7.07 0.08
N ALA A 32 -3.32 7.54 0.12
CA ALA A 32 -2.23 6.96 -0.67
C ALA A 32 -2.13 5.43 -0.58
N VAL A 33 -2.31 4.85 0.60
CA VAL A 33 -2.30 3.39 0.80
C VAL A 33 -3.47 2.71 0.09
N MET A 34 -4.67 3.28 0.14
CA MET A 34 -5.84 2.70 -0.55
C MET A 34 -5.68 2.77 -2.05
N VAL A 35 -5.17 3.90 -2.55
CA VAL A 35 -4.85 4.10 -3.97
C VAL A 35 -3.84 3.05 -4.43
N CYS A 36 -2.75 2.83 -3.68
CA CYS A 36 -1.78 1.77 -3.98
C CYS A 36 -2.39 0.37 -3.98
N ILE A 37 -3.24 0.03 -3.01
CA ILE A 37 -3.90 -1.30 -2.96
C ILE A 37 -4.77 -1.51 -4.20
N ASP A 38 -5.55 -0.50 -4.61
CA ASP A 38 -6.37 -0.59 -5.81
C ASP A 38 -5.53 -0.71 -7.09
N LEU A 39 -4.44 0.06 -7.19
CA LEU A 39 -3.47 -0.01 -8.29
C LEU A 39 -2.76 -1.38 -8.37
N VAL A 40 -2.44 -2.01 -7.24
CA VAL A 40 -1.95 -3.39 -7.20
C VAL A 40 -3.04 -4.37 -7.66
N ALA A 41 -4.29 -4.17 -7.26
CA ALA A 41 -5.39 -4.99 -7.75
C ALA A 41 -5.57 -4.83 -9.28
N ARG A 42 -5.40 -3.62 -9.82
CA ARG A 42 -5.42 -3.35 -11.27
C ARG A 42 -4.33 -4.08 -12.03
N SER A 43 -3.11 -4.16 -11.49
CA SER A 43 -2.04 -4.96 -12.12
C SER A 43 -2.35 -6.46 -12.16
N GLN A 44 -3.38 -6.90 -11.45
CA GLN A 44 -3.84 -8.28 -11.37
C GLN A 44 -5.23 -8.46 -12.00
N ALA A 45 -5.61 -7.57 -12.94
CA ALA A 45 -6.90 -7.55 -13.62
C ALA A 45 -8.13 -7.34 -12.71
N GLY A 46 -7.92 -6.82 -11.49
CA GLY A 46 -8.95 -6.37 -10.57
C GLY A 46 -8.98 -4.84 -10.43
N GLY A 47 -9.22 -4.36 -9.20
CA GLY A 47 -9.35 -2.93 -8.88
C GLY A 47 -10.74 -2.39 -9.18
N SER A 48 -11.11 -1.30 -8.54
CA SER A 48 -12.44 -0.67 -8.62
C SER A 48 -12.37 0.80 -9.05
N TYR A 49 -11.27 1.50 -8.81
CA TYR A 49 -11.20 2.96 -8.95
C TYR A 49 -10.21 3.43 -9.99
N TYR A 50 -10.61 4.36 -10.86
CA TYR A 50 -9.74 4.90 -11.91
C TYR A 50 -9.04 6.16 -11.41
N PHE A 51 -7.72 6.21 -11.60
CA PHE A 51 -6.87 7.33 -11.19
C PHE A 51 -6.22 8.03 -12.38
N ASP A 52 -6.82 7.95 -13.58
CA ASP A 52 -6.23 8.42 -14.84
C ASP A 52 -5.92 9.94 -14.82
N GLN A 53 -6.62 10.71 -13.99
CA GLN A 53 -6.38 12.13 -13.79
C GLN A 53 -5.16 12.45 -12.90
N TYR A 54 -4.52 11.43 -12.31
CA TYR A 54 -3.33 11.56 -11.46
C TYR A 54 -2.13 10.87 -12.11
N PRO A 55 -1.30 11.59 -12.88
CA PRO A 55 -0.18 10.99 -13.62
C PRO A 55 0.85 10.27 -12.75
N ALA A 56 0.94 10.62 -11.46
CA ALA A 56 1.84 9.97 -10.51
C ALA A 56 1.28 8.64 -9.96
N CYS A 57 -0.03 8.42 -10.04
CA CYS A 57 -0.68 7.18 -9.63
C CYS A 57 -0.55 6.14 -10.75
N THR A 58 0.42 5.25 -10.62
CA THR A 58 0.79 4.30 -11.68
C THR A 58 0.93 2.89 -11.13
N PHE A 59 0.77 1.90 -12.00
CA PHE A 59 1.03 0.50 -11.69
C PHE A 59 1.80 -0.15 -12.82
N THR A 60 2.59 -1.16 -12.49
CA THR A 60 3.29 -2.00 -13.47
C THR A 60 2.33 -3.07 -13.96
N PRO A 61 1.95 -3.11 -15.26
CA PRO A 61 1.12 -4.18 -15.79
C PRO A 61 1.80 -5.54 -15.61
N PRO A 62 1.03 -6.64 -15.56
CA PRO A 62 1.61 -7.97 -15.53
C PRO A 62 2.48 -8.16 -16.78
N ALA A 63 3.71 -8.67 -16.60
CA ALA A 63 4.63 -8.88 -17.72
C ALA A 63 3.96 -9.76 -18.78
N SER A 64 4.01 -9.31 -20.03
CA SER A 64 3.44 -9.97 -21.21
C SER A 64 3.95 -11.40 -21.43
N ASP A 65 5.06 -11.80 -20.79
CA ASP A 65 5.72 -13.10 -20.99
C ASP A 65 5.25 -14.20 -20.06
N THR A 66 4.24 -13.96 -19.23
CA THR A 66 3.62 -14.97 -18.34
C THR A 66 2.21 -15.31 -18.78
N PHE A 67 1.99 -15.57 -20.07
CA PHE A 67 0.79 -16.25 -20.59
C PHE A 67 0.79 -17.77 -20.34
N GLN A 68 1.45 -18.21 -19.26
CA GLN A 68 1.19 -19.50 -18.63
C GLN A 68 0.68 -19.23 -17.22
N SER A 69 -0.60 -18.97 -17.11
CA SER A 69 -1.31 -19.26 -15.87
C SER A 69 -2.57 -20.03 -16.21
N THR A 70 -2.62 -21.26 -15.74
CA THR A 70 -3.88 -21.86 -15.32
C THR A 70 -4.67 -20.81 -14.52
N PRO A 71 -6.01 -20.77 -14.56
CA PRO A 71 -6.85 -19.79 -13.85
C PRO A 71 -6.64 -19.70 -12.31
N SER A 72 -5.67 -20.43 -11.76
CA SER A 72 -5.51 -20.77 -10.35
C SER A 72 -4.35 -20.05 -9.62
N SER A 73 -3.62 -19.09 -10.19
CA SER A 73 -2.44 -18.53 -9.50
C SER A 73 -2.16 -17.03 -9.68
N LEU A 74 -3.19 -16.18 -9.79
CA LEU A 74 -2.95 -14.75 -9.54
C LEU A 74 -2.69 -14.53 -8.04
N PRO A 75 -1.72 -13.70 -7.65
CA PRO A 75 -1.44 -13.42 -6.25
C PRO A 75 -2.64 -12.73 -5.59
N TYR A 76 -2.82 -12.93 -4.28
CA TYR A 76 -3.87 -12.26 -3.53
C TYR A 76 -3.42 -10.82 -3.20
N ILE A 77 -3.67 -9.89 -4.13
CA ILE A 77 -3.42 -8.44 -4.02
C ILE A 77 -1.99 -8.14 -3.55
N CYS A 78 -1.77 -7.81 -2.27
CA CYS A 78 -0.47 -7.40 -1.74
C CYS A 78 0.26 -8.51 -0.97
N THR A 79 -0.14 -9.78 -1.16
CA THR A 79 0.44 -10.90 -0.40
C THR A 79 1.96 -10.95 -0.54
N GLY A 80 2.66 -10.74 0.58
CA GLY A 80 4.13 -10.78 0.63
C GLY A 80 4.83 -9.57 0.01
N TYR A 81 4.11 -8.49 -0.33
CA TYR A 81 4.69 -7.25 -0.84
C TYR A 81 5.10 -6.31 0.30
N ASP A 82 5.94 -5.35 -0.05
CA ASP A 82 6.39 -4.30 0.87
C ASP A 82 5.74 -2.97 0.52
N LEU A 83 5.25 -2.27 1.53
CA LEU A 83 4.73 -0.91 1.39
C LEU A 83 5.72 0.09 1.98
N TYR A 84 6.09 1.09 1.20
CA TYR A 84 6.79 2.28 1.66
C TYR A 84 5.82 3.46 1.64
N VAL A 85 5.63 4.13 2.77
CA VAL A 85 4.68 5.24 2.89
C VAL A 85 5.28 6.39 3.70
N THR A 86 5.09 7.62 3.22
CA THR A 86 5.68 8.82 3.84
C THR A 86 5.18 9.09 5.26
N ARG A 87 3.88 8.85 5.51
CA ARG A 87 3.20 9.06 6.80
C ARG A 87 2.58 7.75 7.30
N GLU A 88 2.58 7.56 8.61
CA GLU A 88 1.95 6.41 9.26
C GLU A 88 0.48 6.22 8.80
N PRO A 89 0.11 5.01 8.34
CA PRO A 89 -1.26 4.69 7.94
C PRO A 89 -2.28 4.88 9.07
N CYS A 90 -3.41 5.50 8.75
CA CYS A 90 -4.54 5.60 9.67
C CYS A 90 -5.21 4.23 9.88
N ILE A 91 -6.16 4.15 10.82
CA ILE A 91 -6.90 2.90 11.14
C ILE A 91 -7.49 2.21 9.90
N MET A 92 -8.10 2.96 8.99
CA MET A 92 -8.68 2.43 7.75
C MET A 92 -7.60 1.78 6.88
N CYS A 93 -6.53 2.52 6.59
CA CYS A 93 -5.44 2.04 5.75
C CYS A 93 -4.69 0.85 6.39
N ALA A 94 -4.48 0.90 7.71
CA ALA A 94 -3.86 -0.20 8.45
C ALA A 94 -4.70 -1.49 8.39
N MET A 95 -6.02 -1.40 8.51
CA MET A 95 -6.89 -2.56 8.38
C MET A 95 -6.96 -3.07 6.94
N ALA A 96 -6.95 -2.17 5.95
CA ALA A 96 -6.88 -2.56 4.54
C ALA A 96 -5.59 -3.36 4.23
N LEU A 97 -4.47 -3.02 4.88
CA LEU A 97 -3.20 -3.75 4.76
C LEU A 97 -3.25 -5.16 5.37
N VAL A 98 -3.99 -5.34 6.46
CA VAL A 98 -4.30 -6.68 7.00
C VAL A 98 -5.09 -7.49 5.96
N HIS A 99 -6.14 -6.88 5.38
CA HIS A 99 -6.98 -7.54 4.39
C HIS A 99 -6.27 -7.83 3.07
N SER A 100 -5.29 -7.02 2.66
CA SER A 100 -4.49 -7.27 1.45
C SER A 100 -3.28 -8.18 1.66
N ARG A 101 -3.07 -8.64 2.91
CA ARG A 101 -1.96 -9.51 3.33
C ARG A 101 -0.56 -8.95 3.04
N ILE A 102 -0.37 -7.64 3.24
CA ILE A 102 0.94 -7.02 3.09
C ILE A 102 2.00 -7.75 3.93
N GLY A 103 3.23 -7.88 3.43
CA GLY A 103 4.33 -8.51 4.16
C GLY A 103 4.97 -7.56 5.18
N ARG A 104 5.36 -6.36 4.72
CA ARG A 104 6.07 -5.37 5.54
C ARG A 104 5.61 -3.95 5.20
N VAL A 105 5.64 -3.08 6.20
CA VAL A 105 5.31 -1.65 6.05
C VAL A 105 6.43 -0.80 6.62
N PHE A 106 6.95 0.10 5.80
CA PHE A 106 7.96 1.08 6.12
C PHE A 106 7.31 2.46 6.10
N TYR A 107 7.35 3.19 7.22
CA TYR A 107 6.84 4.56 7.25
C TYR A 107 7.82 5.58 7.80
N GLY A 108 7.74 6.81 7.26
CA GLY A 108 8.60 7.92 7.65
C GLY A 108 8.17 8.56 8.96
N THR A 109 7.09 9.35 8.92
CA THR A 109 6.62 10.13 10.06
C THR A 109 5.44 9.47 10.77
N ALA A 110 5.40 9.58 12.10
CA ALA A 110 4.25 9.17 12.89
C ALA A 110 3.05 10.09 12.63
N SER A 111 1.83 9.57 12.79
CA SER A 111 0.60 10.34 12.61
C SER A 111 -0.25 10.30 13.86
N ALA A 112 -0.90 11.42 14.21
CA ALA A 112 -1.85 11.45 15.33
C ALA A 112 -2.98 10.43 15.15
N ASP A 113 -3.37 10.10 13.92
CA ASP A 113 -4.40 9.09 13.61
C ASP A 113 -3.82 7.73 13.21
N GLY A 114 -2.51 7.56 13.40
CA GLY A 114 -1.75 6.38 13.01
C GLY A 114 -2.13 5.13 13.81
N ALA A 115 -2.24 4.00 13.11
CA ALA A 115 -2.68 2.73 13.69
C ALA A 115 -1.62 1.61 13.64
N LEU A 116 -0.37 1.96 13.34
CA LEU A 116 0.77 1.04 13.31
C LEU A 116 1.75 1.27 14.46
N GLY A 117 1.59 2.33 15.25
CA GLY A 117 2.36 2.56 16.46
C GLY A 117 1.89 3.73 17.29
N SER A 118 1.20 4.71 16.70
CA SER A 118 0.78 5.93 17.40
C SER A 118 -0.43 5.74 18.31
N LYS A 119 -1.64 5.52 17.76
CA LYS A 119 -2.85 5.24 18.56
C LYS A 119 -3.08 3.74 18.76
N TYR A 120 -2.78 2.94 17.74
CA TYR A 120 -3.04 1.51 17.73
C TYR A 120 -1.83 0.75 17.19
N LYS A 121 -1.85 -0.58 17.38
CA LYS A 121 -0.89 -1.53 16.80
C LYS A 121 -1.64 -2.66 16.11
N ILE A 122 -2.38 -2.33 15.06
CA ILE A 122 -3.26 -3.30 14.35
C ILE A 122 -2.46 -4.50 13.84
N HIS A 123 -1.28 -4.24 13.27
CA HIS A 123 -0.39 -5.24 12.68
C HIS A 123 0.05 -6.37 13.64
N THR A 124 -0.15 -6.24 14.96
CA THR A 124 0.15 -7.27 15.97
C THR A 124 -1.07 -7.69 16.81
N GLN A 125 -2.28 -7.30 16.42
CA GLN A 125 -3.50 -7.64 17.20
C GLN A 125 -3.80 -9.13 17.10
N LYS A 126 -3.83 -9.83 18.24
CA LYS A 126 -3.95 -11.30 18.31
C LYS A 126 -5.22 -11.85 17.67
N ASP A 127 -6.32 -11.09 17.75
CA ASP A 127 -7.62 -11.52 17.25
C ASP A 127 -7.78 -11.30 15.73
N LEU A 128 -6.76 -10.72 15.07
CA LEU A 128 -6.73 -10.57 13.62
C LEU A 128 -5.98 -11.72 12.96
N ASN A 129 -6.45 -12.11 11.77
CA ASN A 129 -5.97 -13.30 11.05
C ASN A 129 -4.60 -13.11 10.36
N HIS A 130 -4.22 -11.87 10.03
CA HIS A 130 -2.96 -11.57 9.34
C HIS A 130 -2.15 -10.54 10.14
N HIS A 131 -0.85 -10.79 10.25
CA HIS A 131 0.12 -9.93 10.92
C HIS A 131 1.25 -9.60 9.96
N PHE A 132 1.86 -8.43 10.14
CA PHE A 132 2.93 -7.97 9.27
C PHE A 132 3.92 -7.12 10.04
N GLU A 133 5.13 -7.00 9.51
CA GLU A 133 6.19 -6.25 10.16
C GLU A 133 6.07 -4.75 9.86
N VAL A 134 6.40 -3.92 10.84
CA VAL A 134 6.33 -2.48 10.73
C VAL A 134 7.65 -1.86 11.13
N TYR A 135 8.18 -1.02 10.24
CA TYR A 135 9.43 -0.29 10.40
C TYR A 135 9.15 1.21 10.35
N ARG A 136 9.57 1.92 11.39
CA ARG A 136 9.37 3.37 11.56
C ARG A 136 10.66 4.14 11.27
N GLY A 137 10.53 5.38 10.79
CA GLY A 137 11.64 6.33 10.68
C GLY A 137 12.44 6.18 9.40
N VAL A 138 11.85 5.53 8.40
CA VAL A 138 12.47 5.33 7.08
C VAL A 138 12.44 6.67 6.35
N LEU A 139 13.60 7.16 5.89
CA LEU A 139 13.83 8.54 5.41
C LEU A 139 13.71 9.66 6.48
N GLY A 140 13.86 9.36 7.77
CA GLY A 140 14.07 10.32 8.89
C GLY A 140 13.84 11.82 8.59
N ASP A 141 14.93 12.58 8.42
CA ASP A 141 14.91 14.04 8.19
C ASP A 141 14.60 14.48 6.76
N SER A 142 14.59 13.55 5.80
CA SER A 142 14.40 13.81 4.37
C SER A 142 12.94 13.69 3.91
N VAL A 143 12.02 13.21 4.75
CA VAL A 143 10.57 13.37 4.53
C VAL A 143 10.16 14.81 4.92
N ARG A 144 10.60 15.78 4.13
CA ARG A 144 10.09 17.16 4.13
C ARG A 144 9.46 17.39 2.76
N ILE A 145 8.14 17.49 2.73
CA ILE A 145 7.36 17.73 1.49
C ILE A 145 6.97 19.20 1.45
#